data_AF-A0A933U5R2-F1
#
_entry.id   AF-A0A933U5R2-F1
#
_cell.length_a   1.000
_cell.length_b   1.000
_cell.length_c   1.000
_cell.angle_alpha   90.00
_cell.angle_beta   90.00
_cell.angle_gamma   90.00
#
_symmetry.space_group_name_H-M   'P 1'
#
loop_
_entity.id
_entity.type
_entity.pdbx_description
1 polymer ?
#
loop_
_entity_poly.entity_id
_entity_poly.type
_entity_poly.pdbx_seq_one_letter_code
_entity_poly.pdbx_strand_id
1 'polypeptide(L)' 'MKHEPQERPSGVCPPFCPDDIIALRGKPVSKHIHTDKPTSAPIEEWMYFSADTRAKEYYFFMNGRLIGWKASEI' A
#
# COMPACT_ATOMS: atom_id res chain seq x y z
N MET A 1 -25.15 -11.37 4.76
CA MET A 1 -23.98 -11.21 5.66
C MET A 1 -23.40 -9.84 5.35
N LYS A 2 -23.48 -8.90 6.30
CA LYS A 2 -22.91 -7.55 6.11
C LYS A 2 -21.40 -7.67 6.35
N HIS A 3 -20.58 -7.43 5.33
CA HIS A 3 -19.15 -7.22 5.54
C HIS A 3 -18.99 -5.81 6.08
N GLU A 4 -18.84 -5.74 7.41
CA GLU A 4 -18.38 -4.54 8.08
C GLU A 4 -16.91 -4.34 7.67
N PRO A 5 -16.49 -3.15 7.21
CA PRO A 5 -15.08 -2.90 6.94
C PRO A 5 -14.32 -3.12 8.25
N GLN A 6 -13.41 -4.10 8.29
CA GLN A 6 -12.49 -4.23 9.42
C GLN A 6 -11.59 -3.00 9.43
N GLU A 7 -11.98 -1.97 10.20
CA GLU A 7 -11.10 -0.93 10.65
C GLU A 7 -10.00 -1.59 11.49
N ARG A 8 -8.83 -1.81 10.87
CA ARG A 8 -7.65 -2.28 11.60
C ARG A 8 -7.27 -1.21 12.64
N PRO A 9 -6.85 -1.64 13.85
CA PRO A 9 -6.67 -0.75 14.99
C PRO A 9 -5.61 0.32 14.70
N SER A 10 -6.01 1.57 14.88
CA SER A 10 -5.15 2.75 14.93
C SER A 10 -4.14 2.60 16.08
N GLY A 11 -2.92 2.14 15.78
CA GLY A 11 -1.83 2.16 16.74
C GLY A 11 -0.64 1.25 16.41
N VAL A 12 0.43 1.86 15.87
CA VAL A 12 1.86 1.43 15.86
C VAL A 12 2.23 0.21 14.96
N CYS A 13 3.25 0.19 14.08
CA CYS A 13 4.48 0.98 13.87
C CYS A 13 4.88 1.09 12.37
N PRO A 14 5.40 2.22 11.85
CA PRO A 14 6.36 2.23 10.73
C PRO A 14 7.81 2.03 11.26
N PRO A 15 8.78 1.59 10.44
CA PRO A 15 8.85 1.77 8.99
C PRO A 15 9.00 0.43 8.25
N PHE A 16 7.95 -0.03 7.59
CA PHE A 16 8.16 -1.01 6.54
C PHE A 16 8.79 -0.28 5.35
N CYS A 17 10.03 -0.65 5.05
CA CYS A 17 10.66 -0.28 3.80
C CYS A 17 10.02 -1.08 2.66
N PRO A 18 10.18 -0.62 1.41
CA PRO A 18 9.67 -1.33 0.24
C PRO A 18 10.10 -2.81 0.21
N ASP A 19 11.32 -3.11 0.66
CA ASP A 19 11.86 -4.46 0.77
C ASP A 19 11.11 -5.35 1.77
N ASP A 20 10.69 -4.81 2.92
CA ASP A 20 9.94 -5.58 3.92
C ASP A 20 8.58 -6.00 3.37
N ILE A 21 7.92 -5.09 2.63
CA ILE A 21 6.64 -5.40 1.98
C ILE A 21 6.83 -6.44 0.87
N ILE A 22 7.94 -6.38 0.11
CA ILE A 22 8.27 -7.41 -0.89
C ILE A 22 8.55 -8.75 -0.23
N ALA A 23 9.30 -8.79 0.86
CA ALA A 23 9.61 -10.03 1.57
C ALA A 23 8.34 -10.72 2.08
N LEU A 24 7.34 -9.93 2.53
CA LEU A 24 6.08 -10.44 3.04
C LEU A 24 5.08 -10.85 1.94
N ARG A 25 5.00 -10.08 0.84
CA ARG A 25 3.91 -10.20 -0.15
C ARG A 25 4.37 -10.59 -1.54
N GLY A 26 5.67 -10.67 -1.77
CA GLY A 26 6.25 -10.79 -3.09
C GLY A 26 6.28 -9.47 -3.86
N LYS A 27 6.47 -9.55 -5.17
CA LYS A 27 6.49 -8.35 -6.02
C LYS A 27 5.06 -7.82 -6.21
N PRO A 28 4.86 -6.48 -6.18
CA PRO A 28 3.55 -5.91 -6.47
C PRO A 28 3.15 -6.21 -7.92
N VAL A 29 1.84 -6.32 -8.14
CA VAL A 29 1.27 -6.55 -9.48
C VAL A 29 1.32 -5.30 -10.34
N SER A 30 1.33 -4.11 -9.72
CA SER A 30 1.59 -2.85 -10.42
C SER A 30 2.35 -1.87 -9.54
N LYS A 31 3.14 -1.00 -10.17
CA LYS A 31 3.81 0.14 -9.55
C LYS A 31 3.56 1.39 -10.37
N HIS A 32 3.14 2.46 -9.71
CA HIS A 32 2.95 3.78 -10.30
C HIS A 32 3.74 4.82 -9.51
N ILE A 33 4.30 5.81 -10.20
CA ILE A 33 4.98 6.93 -9.56
C ILE A 33 4.17 8.19 -9.82
N HIS A 34 3.69 8.81 -8.75
CA HIS A 34 2.97 10.06 -8.77
C HIS A 34 3.91 11.20 -8.39
N THR A 35 4.02 12.19 -9.27
CA THR A 35 4.73 13.44 -8.98
C THR A 35 3.77 14.58 -9.24
N ASP A 36 3.19 15.14 -8.17
CA ASP A 36 2.14 16.16 -8.29
C ASP A 36 2.72 17.54 -8.64
N LYS A 37 3.95 17.81 -8.19
CA LYS A 37 4.69 19.05 -8.43
C LYS A 37 6.17 18.75 -8.63
N PRO A 38 6.89 19.55 -9.45
CA PRO A 38 8.31 19.34 -9.73
C PRO A 38 9.22 19.44 -8.48
N THR A 39 8.75 20.05 -7.38
CA THR A 39 9.48 20.18 -6.11
C THR A 39 9.03 19.19 -5.02
N SER A 40 8.00 18.39 -5.28
CA SER A 40 7.53 17.39 -4.33
C SER A 40 8.30 16.08 -4.49
N ALA A 41 8.57 15.40 -3.38
CA ALA A 41 9.11 14.05 -3.43
C ALA A 41 8.12 13.13 -4.19
N PRO A 42 8.62 12.25 -5.08
CA PRO A 42 7.77 11.32 -5.80
C PRO A 42 7.12 10.34 -4.81
N ILE A 43 5.86 10.00 -5.08
CA ILE A 43 5.12 8.99 -4.35
C ILE A 43 5.05 7.73 -5.21
N GLU A 44 5.57 6.62 -4.71
CA GLU A 44 5.40 5.32 -5.34
C GLU A 44 4.13 4.66 -4.80
N GLU A 45 3.14 4.44 -5.65
CA GLU A 45 1.97 3.60 -5.38
C GLU A 45 2.25 2.17 -5.85
N TRP A 46 2.18 1.20 -4.95
CA TRP A 46 2.34 -0.21 -5.24
C TRP A 46 1.01 -0.93 -5.03
N MET A 47 0.53 -1.62 -6.05
CA MET A 47 -0.71 -2.40 -5.98
C MET A 47 -0.41 -3.88 -5.79
N TYR A 48 -1.14 -4.51 -4.87
CA TYR A 48 -1.21 -5.94 -4.64
C TYR A 48 -2.65 -6.41 -4.85
N PHE A 49 -2.80 -7.63 -5.35
CA PHE A 49 -4.10 -8.28 -5.43
C PHE A 49 -4.12 -9.47 -4.47
N SER A 50 -5.07 -9.45 -3.54
CA SER A 50 -5.31 -10.55 -2.63
C SER A 50 -6.41 -11.44 -3.22
N ALA A 51 -6.03 -12.64 -3.68
CA ALA A 51 -6.98 -13.59 -4.25
C ALA A 51 -7.99 -14.08 -3.20
N ASP A 52 -7.54 -14.24 -1.95
CA ASP A 52 -8.35 -14.74 -0.84
C ASP A 52 -9.50 -13.79 -0.47
N THR A 53 -9.23 -12.49 -0.47
CA THR A 53 -10.20 -11.46 -0.10
C THR A 53 -10.81 -10.73 -1.29
N ARG A 54 -10.39 -11.08 -2.52
CA ARG A 54 -10.75 -10.38 -3.77
C ARG A 54 -10.59 -8.86 -3.66
N ALA A 55 -9.55 -8.41 -2.94
CA ALA A 55 -9.29 -7.00 -2.69
C ALA A 55 -8.02 -6.53 -3.38
N LYS A 56 -8.02 -5.28 -3.82
CA LYS A 56 -6.82 -4.55 -4.23
C LYS A 56 -6.27 -3.79 -3.03
N GLU A 57 -5.01 -4.00 -2.72
CA GLU A 57 -4.31 -3.28 -1.67
C GLU A 57 -3.27 -2.37 -2.32
N TYR A 58 -3.24 -1.11 -1.92
CA TYR A 58 -2.33 -0.10 -2.45
C TYR A 58 -1.48 0.44 -1.32
N TYR A 59 -0.17 0.49 -1.53
CA TYR A 59 0.82 0.99 -0.58
C TYR A 59 1.50 2.20 -1.18
N PHE A 60 1.60 3.28 -0.41
CA PHE A 60 2.20 4.53 -0.86
C PHE A 60 3.53 4.74 -0.16
N PHE A 61 4.59 4.90 -0.93
CA PHE A 61 5.92 5.19 -0.41
C PHE A 61 6.37 6.57 -0.85
N MET A 62 7.07 7.28 0.04
CA MET A 62 7.74 8.53 -0.28
C MET A 62 9.16 8.45 0.29
N ASN A 63 10.16 8.68 -0.55
CA ASN A 63 11.58 8.56 -0.18
C ASN A 63 11.92 7.20 0.50
N GLY A 64 11.39 6.10 -0.05
CA GLY A 64 11.66 4.74 0.46
C GLY A 64 11.01 4.41 1.81
N ARG A 65 10.01 5.19 2.25
CA ARG A 65 9.25 4.95 3.48
C ARG A 65 7.77 4.82 3.18
N LEU A 66 7.11 3.82 3.77
CA LEU A 66 5.67 3.70 3.71
C LEU A 66 5.01 4.90 4.40
N ILE A 67 4.21 5.66 3.65
CA ILE A 67 3.46 6.82 4.14
C ILE A 67 1.96 6.56 4.27
N GLY A 68 1.45 5.47 3.67
CA GLY A 68 0.06 5.09 3.81
C GLY A 68 -0.29 3.81 3.07
N TRP A 69 -1.46 3.25 3.36
CA TRP A 69 -2.04 2.14 2.60
C TRP A 69 -3.56 2.34 2.45
N LYS A 70 -4.14 1.83 1.35
CA LYS A 70 -5.59 1.72 1.15
C LYS A 70 -5.93 0.32 0.64
N ALA A 71 -7.09 -0.20 1.00
CA ALA A 71 -7.64 -1.42 0.42
C ALA A 71 -8.98 -1.09 -0.26
N SER A 72 -9.26 -1.73 -1.39
CA SER A 72 -10.53 -1.61 -2.11
C SER A 72 -11.00 -3.00 -2.51
N GLU A 73 -12.18 -3.39 -2.04
CA GLU A 73 -12.86 -4.62 -2.45
C GLU A 73 -13.31 -4.49 -3.92
N ILE A 74 -13.27 -5.61 -4.67
CA ILE A 74 -13.73 -5.69 -6.07
C ILE A 74 -15.10 -6.36 -6.15
#